data_AF-A0AA43FUZ8-F1
#
_entry.id   AF-A0AA43FUZ8-F1
#
_cell.length_a   1.000
_cell.length_b   1.000
_cell.length_c   1.000
_cell.angle_alpha   90.00
_cell.angle_beta   90.00
_cell.angle_gamma   90.00
#
_symmetry.space_group_name_H-M   'P 1'
#
loop_
_entity.id
_entity.type
_entity.pdbx_description
1 polymer ?
#
loop_
_entity_poly.entity_id
_entity_poly.type
_entity_poly.pdbx_seq_one_letter_code
_entity_poly.pdbx_strand_id
1 'polypeptide(L)'
;MFDIAQFHPQIVHFVVAGLVLAVPLYWIAFLGRPAWIRPTASLLLLVGTLATVAAVKSGMDAHGPAERIPGARPAVVEHEELGERVRNIFLIMLALEFGAVVISGRPRLSEIAAGRATLMESDGDANGSSAARRVPTMIRAVAALVGAFGLFQLYEASEHGGELVYAYAGGVGTRSGEAGDVANLLKAGLYHQSRLDREAGRSEASARLMEEMARRFPGDVEVSLLAVESLLVDRDDPAAALSALDGVTISEADARMGARAGLLRVDALEASGDAEGARAELERLAERYPDNGAVRRRMER
;
A
#
# COMPACT_ATOMS: atom_id res chain seq x y z
N MET A 1 17.69 7.01 0.85
CA MET A 1 17.15 5.67 0.51
C MET A 1 16.86 5.68 -0.99
N PHE A 2 17.07 4.57 -1.71
CA PHE A 2 16.75 4.50 -3.14
C PHE A 2 15.23 4.53 -3.33
N ASP A 3 14.73 5.50 -4.11
CA ASP A 3 13.33 5.60 -4.54
C ASP A 3 13.07 4.62 -5.69
N ILE A 4 12.16 3.68 -5.47
CA ILE A 4 11.75 2.67 -6.45
C ILE A 4 10.26 2.74 -6.80
N ALA A 5 9.59 3.87 -6.48
CA ALA A 5 8.15 4.06 -6.67
C ALA A 5 7.69 3.79 -8.12
N GLN A 6 8.44 4.30 -9.10
CA GLN A 6 8.11 4.14 -10.53
C GLN A 6 8.08 2.68 -11.01
N PHE A 7 8.76 1.78 -10.30
CA PHE A 7 8.81 0.36 -10.64
C PHE A 7 7.74 -0.47 -9.94
N HIS A 8 6.93 0.15 -9.07
CA HIS A 8 5.91 -0.56 -8.30
C HIS A 8 4.99 -1.42 -9.19
N PRO A 9 4.42 -0.92 -10.30
CA PRO A 9 3.59 -1.75 -11.18
C PRO A 9 4.35 -2.95 -11.74
N GLN A 10 5.61 -2.80 -12.15
CA GLN A 10 6.43 -3.86 -12.71
C GLN A 10 6.79 -4.91 -11.65
N ILE A 11 7.11 -4.49 -10.43
CA ILE A 11 7.44 -5.39 -9.31
C ILE A 11 6.22 -6.26 -8.94
N VAL A 12 5.02 -5.67 -8.93
CA VAL A 12 3.77 -6.39 -8.59
C VAL A 12 3.47 -7.53 -9.57
N HIS A 13 3.89 -7.46 -10.84
CA HIS A 13 3.71 -8.58 -11.78
C HIS A 13 4.43 -9.85 -11.32
N PHE A 14 5.61 -9.73 -10.70
CA PHE A 14 6.34 -10.87 -10.15
C PHE A 14 5.65 -11.47 -8.92
N VAL A 15 4.99 -10.62 -8.12
CA VAL A 15 4.14 -11.06 -6.99
C VAL A 15 2.97 -11.87 -7.51
N VAL A 16 2.19 -11.30 -8.43
CA VAL A 16 0.99 -11.92 -8.98
C VAL A 16 1.32 -13.21 -9.70
N ALA A 17 2.22 -13.17 -10.70
CA ALA A 17 2.59 -14.35 -11.46
C ALA A 17 3.24 -15.43 -10.58
N GLY A 18 4.14 -15.04 -9.67
CA GLY A 18 4.82 -15.97 -8.79
C GLY A 18 3.87 -16.69 -7.85
N LEU A 19 3.05 -15.95 -7.11
CA LEU A 19 2.22 -16.52 -6.03
C LEU A 19 0.95 -17.20 -6.56
N VAL A 20 0.31 -16.65 -7.59
CA VAL A 20 -0.87 -17.27 -8.24
C VAL A 20 -0.49 -18.60 -8.89
N LEU A 21 0.73 -18.77 -9.37
CA LEU A 21 1.21 -20.06 -9.88
C LEU A 21 1.75 -20.97 -8.77
N ALA A 22 2.46 -20.42 -7.78
CA ALA A 22 3.07 -21.20 -6.70
C ALA A 22 2.04 -21.98 -5.88
N VAL A 23 0.96 -21.32 -5.44
CA VAL A 23 -0.01 -21.92 -4.52
C VAL A 23 -0.78 -23.10 -5.14
N PRO A 24 -1.33 -23.01 -6.37
CA PRO A 24 -1.91 -24.16 -7.05
C PRO A 24 -0.91 -25.29 -7.31
N LEU A 25 0.33 -24.96 -7.72
CA LEU A 25 1.37 -26.00 -7.89
C LEU A 25 1.71 -26.68 -6.56
N TYR A 26 1.69 -25.93 -5.46
CA TYR A 26 1.87 -26.47 -4.11
C TYR A 26 0.74 -27.42 -3.72
N TRP A 27 -0.52 -27.10 -4.05
CA TRP A 27 -1.63 -28.04 -3.87
C TRP A 27 -1.52 -29.25 -4.80
N ILE A 28 -1.14 -29.07 -6.06
CA ILE A 28 -0.95 -30.18 -7.01
C ILE A 28 0.14 -31.14 -6.53
N ALA A 29 1.23 -30.62 -5.96
CA ALA A 29 2.30 -31.41 -5.35
C ALA A 29 1.80 -32.31 -4.21
N PHE A 30 0.72 -31.92 -3.51
CA PHE A 30 0.11 -32.71 -2.46
C PHE A 30 -0.62 -33.95 -2.99
N LEU A 31 -1.14 -33.92 -4.21
CA LEU A 31 -1.91 -35.02 -4.83
C LEU A 31 -1.05 -36.12 -5.49
N GLY A 32 0.28 -36.15 -5.29
CA GLY A 32 1.14 -37.26 -5.75
C GLY A 32 1.58 -37.19 -7.21
N ARG A 33 2.15 -36.04 -7.61
CA ARG A 33 2.42 -35.64 -9.00
C ARG A 33 3.93 -35.48 -9.30
N PRO A 34 4.37 -35.29 -10.56
CA PRO A 34 5.78 -35.48 -10.97
C PRO A 34 6.80 -34.65 -10.19
N ALA A 35 8.03 -35.18 -10.09
CA ALA A 35 9.10 -34.70 -9.22
C ALA A 35 9.48 -33.22 -9.42
N TRP A 36 9.20 -32.64 -10.60
CA TRP A 36 9.53 -31.25 -10.93
C TRP A 36 8.56 -30.23 -10.32
N ILE A 37 7.32 -30.60 -9.98
CA ILE A 37 6.31 -29.63 -9.53
C ILE A 37 6.71 -28.99 -8.20
N ARG A 38 7.32 -29.77 -7.32
CA ARG A 38 7.72 -29.32 -5.98
C ARG A 38 8.81 -28.25 -6.02
N PRO A 39 9.99 -28.48 -6.64
CA PRO A 39 11.00 -27.44 -6.73
C PRO A 39 10.51 -26.21 -7.49
N THR A 40 9.65 -26.36 -8.51
CA THR A 40 9.04 -25.22 -9.20
C THR A 40 8.12 -24.41 -8.29
N ALA A 41 7.22 -25.07 -7.53
CA ALA A 41 6.36 -24.39 -6.57
C ALA A 41 7.16 -23.65 -5.49
N SER A 42 8.20 -24.29 -4.94
CA SER A 42 9.07 -23.68 -3.92
C SER A 42 9.85 -22.48 -4.48
N LEU A 43 10.35 -22.56 -5.71
CA LEU A 43 11.06 -21.46 -6.36
C LEU A 43 10.12 -20.27 -6.63
N LEU A 44 8.94 -20.53 -7.19
CA LEU A 44 7.93 -19.49 -7.44
C LEU A 44 7.44 -18.86 -6.14
N LEU A 45 7.24 -19.65 -5.08
CA LEU A 45 6.89 -19.14 -3.76
C LEU A 45 7.98 -18.23 -3.21
N LEU A 46 9.26 -18.65 -3.29
CA LEU A 46 10.40 -17.85 -2.85
C LEU A 46 10.49 -16.53 -3.62
N VAL A 47 10.50 -16.59 -4.96
CA VAL A 47 10.60 -15.39 -5.80
C VAL A 47 9.41 -14.46 -5.59
N GLY A 48 8.19 -15.00 -5.58
CA GLY A 48 6.97 -14.23 -5.35
C GLY A 48 6.95 -13.57 -3.97
N THR A 49 7.42 -14.27 -2.94
CA THR A 49 7.48 -13.74 -1.56
C THR A 49 8.58 -12.67 -1.41
N LEU A 50 9.73 -12.84 -2.05
CA LEU A 50 10.73 -11.76 -2.08
C LEU A 50 10.22 -10.55 -2.86
N ALA A 51 9.44 -10.77 -3.92
CA ALA A 51 8.80 -9.70 -4.67
C ALA A 51 7.75 -8.96 -3.83
N THR A 52 7.02 -9.60 -2.88
CA THR A 52 6.06 -8.87 -2.02
C THR A 52 6.76 -7.87 -1.10
N VAL A 53 7.96 -8.21 -0.60
CA VAL A 53 8.78 -7.29 0.19
C VAL A 53 9.18 -6.06 -0.64
N ALA A 54 9.63 -6.29 -1.87
CA ALA A 54 9.96 -5.20 -2.80
C ALA A 54 8.71 -4.40 -3.23
N ALA A 55 7.56 -5.05 -3.38
CA ALA A 55 6.30 -4.41 -3.75
C ALA A 55 5.81 -3.49 -2.63
N VAL A 56 5.81 -3.93 -1.37
CA VAL A 56 5.42 -3.07 -0.24
C VAL A 56 6.38 -1.88 -0.11
N LYS A 57 7.69 -2.11 -0.27
CA LYS A 57 8.66 -1.00 -0.23
C LYS A 57 8.41 0.03 -1.32
N SER A 58 8.29 -0.42 -2.57
CA SER A 58 8.00 0.49 -3.70
C SER A 58 6.63 1.16 -3.59
N GLY A 59 5.64 0.49 -2.97
CA GLY A 59 4.33 1.05 -2.67
C GLY A 59 4.39 2.16 -1.62
N MET A 60 5.15 1.97 -0.54
CA MET A 60 5.39 3.02 0.46
C MET A 60 6.10 4.25 -0.15
N ASP A 61 7.05 4.04 -1.05
CA ASP A 61 7.71 5.14 -1.78
C ASP A 61 6.71 5.88 -2.69
N ALA A 62 5.72 5.18 -3.25
CA ALA A 62 4.66 5.74 -4.09
C ALA A 62 3.46 6.32 -3.30
N HIS A 63 3.33 5.99 -2.01
CA HIS A 63 2.15 6.29 -1.18
C HIS A 63 1.85 7.79 -1.12
N GLY A 64 2.84 8.60 -0.73
CA GLY A 64 2.63 10.02 -0.47
C GLY A 64 2.07 10.79 -1.68
N PRO A 65 2.66 10.66 -2.88
CA PRO A 65 2.10 11.25 -4.10
C PRO A 65 0.69 10.78 -4.44
N ALA A 66 0.41 9.48 -4.31
CA ALA A 66 -0.90 8.91 -4.65
C ALA A 66 -2.00 9.34 -3.67
N GLU A 67 -1.71 9.33 -2.36
CA GLU A 67 -2.65 9.71 -1.29
C GLU A 67 -3.11 11.18 -1.41
N ARG A 68 -2.28 12.03 -2.01
CA ARG A 68 -2.60 13.46 -2.22
C ARG A 68 -3.58 13.72 -3.35
N ILE A 69 -3.85 12.72 -4.21
CA ILE A 69 -4.86 12.84 -5.26
C ILE A 69 -6.25 12.87 -4.58
N PRO A 70 -7.07 13.92 -4.80
CA PRO A 70 -8.33 14.05 -4.08
C PRO A 70 -9.27 12.87 -4.35
N GLY A 71 -9.79 12.28 -3.27
CA GLY A 71 -10.65 11.09 -3.32
C GLY A 71 -9.92 9.75 -3.44
N ALA A 72 -8.62 9.71 -3.79
CA ALA A 72 -7.89 8.45 -3.97
C ALA A 72 -7.46 7.79 -2.64
N ARG A 73 -7.43 8.56 -1.55
CA ARG A 73 -6.87 8.15 -0.27
C ARG A 73 -7.43 6.82 0.29
N PRO A 74 -8.75 6.57 0.34
CA PRO A 74 -9.28 5.31 0.87
C PRO A 74 -8.69 4.10 0.14
N ALA A 75 -8.71 4.13 -1.20
CA ALA A 75 -8.16 3.06 -2.03
C ALA A 75 -6.64 2.91 -1.85
N VAL A 76 -5.87 4.00 -1.68
CA VAL A 76 -4.43 3.93 -1.42
C VAL A 76 -4.13 3.24 -0.09
N VAL A 77 -4.83 3.62 0.98
CA VAL A 77 -4.61 3.08 2.32
C VAL A 77 -5.02 1.60 2.37
N GLU A 78 -6.17 1.25 1.83
CA GLU A 78 -6.64 -0.14 1.79
C GLU A 78 -5.69 -1.03 0.97
N HIS A 79 -5.23 -0.54 -0.20
CA HIS A 79 -4.24 -1.23 -1.01
C HIS A 79 -2.92 -1.46 -0.26
N GLU A 80 -2.44 -0.47 0.49
CA GLU A 80 -1.22 -0.58 1.30
C GLU A 80 -1.36 -1.62 2.41
N GLU A 81 -2.42 -1.54 3.22
CA GLU A 81 -2.68 -2.48 4.31
C GLU A 81 -2.81 -3.92 3.81
N LEU A 82 -3.50 -4.10 2.68
CA LEU A 82 -3.62 -5.40 2.03
C LEU A 82 -2.26 -5.89 1.52
N GLY A 83 -1.46 -5.02 0.91
CA GLY A 83 -0.09 -5.35 0.47
C GLY A 83 0.81 -5.80 1.61
N GLU A 84 0.77 -5.11 2.75
CA GLU A 84 1.48 -5.49 3.97
C GLU A 84 1.02 -6.87 4.48
N ARG A 85 -0.29 -7.11 4.46
CA ARG A 85 -0.87 -8.38 4.91
C ARG A 85 -0.45 -9.53 4.00
N VAL A 86 -0.48 -9.34 2.67
CA VAL A 86 0.00 -10.30 1.68
C VAL A 86 1.48 -10.62 1.92
N ARG A 87 2.33 -9.60 2.07
CA ARG A 87 3.76 -9.78 2.41
C ARG A 87 3.92 -10.67 3.64
N ASN A 88 3.25 -10.34 4.74
CA ASN A 88 3.40 -11.06 6.00
C ASN A 88 2.92 -12.52 5.91
N ILE A 89 1.77 -12.77 5.27
CA ILE A 89 1.23 -14.13 5.09
C ILE A 89 2.21 -15.01 4.30
N PHE A 90 2.74 -14.50 3.18
CA PHE A 90 3.63 -15.29 2.34
C PHE A 90 5.03 -15.45 2.95
N LEU A 91 5.51 -14.51 3.76
CA LEU A 91 6.70 -14.71 4.59
C LEU A 91 6.50 -15.84 5.61
N ILE A 92 5.34 -15.91 6.27
CA ILE A 92 5.00 -17.01 7.18
C ILE A 92 4.95 -18.34 6.40
N MET A 93 4.30 -18.36 5.23
CA MET A 93 4.22 -19.56 4.39
C MET A 93 5.61 -20.04 3.95
N LEU A 94 6.48 -19.12 3.53
CA LEU A 94 7.86 -19.41 3.16
C LEU A 94 8.64 -19.98 4.36
N ALA A 95 8.50 -19.39 5.55
CA ALA A 95 9.13 -19.88 6.76
C ALA A 95 8.66 -21.30 7.14
N LEU A 96 7.37 -21.60 6.97
CA LEU A 96 6.83 -22.95 7.21
C LEU A 96 7.41 -23.98 6.24
N GLU A 97 7.53 -23.64 4.95
CA GLU A 97 8.08 -24.53 3.93
C GLU A 97 9.56 -24.84 4.18
N PHE A 98 10.39 -23.81 4.40
CA PHE A 98 11.81 -24.01 4.67
C PHE A 98 12.07 -24.60 6.06
N GLY A 99 11.26 -24.25 7.07
CA GLY A 99 11.30 -24.85 8.39
C GLY A 99 11.04 -26.36 8.36
N ALA A 100 10.09 -26.81 7.53
CA ALA A 100 9.81 -28.23 7.33
C ALA A 100 11.00 -28.99 6.70
N VAL A 101 11.74 -28.36 5.78
CA VAL A 101 12.97 -28.93 5.18
C VAL A 101 14.09 -29.05 6.22
N VAL A 102 14.33 -28.01 7.01
CA VAL A 102 15.38 -28.01 8.05
C VAL A 102 15.07 -29.06 9.14
N ILE A 103 13.83 -29.16 9.59
CA ILE A 103 13.42 -30.14 10.60
C ILE A 103 13.54 -31.58 10.07
N SER A 104 13.21 -31.81 8.80
CA SER A 104 13.34 -33.12 8.17
C SER A 104 14.80 -33.50 7.85
N GLY A 105 15.73 -32.55 7.84
CA GLY A 105 17.16 -32.79 7.65
C GLY A 105 17.94 -33.18 8.92
N ARG A 106 17.40 -32.97 10.13
CA ARG A 106 18.12 -33.23 11.40
C ARG A 106 17.98 -34.69 11.86
N PRO A 107 19.08 -35.45 12.10
CA PRO A 107 19.01 -36.80 12.68
C PRO A 107 18.32 -36.77 14.05
N ARG A 108 17.49 -37.78 14.36
CA ARG A 108 16.82 -37.82 15.67
C ARG A 108 17.87 -38.05 16.76
N LEU A 109 17.72 -37.40 17.91
CA LEU A 109 18.57 -37.64 19.08
C LEU A 109 18.61 -39.13 19.48
N SER A 110 17.56 -39.90 19.18
CA SER A 110 17.52 -41.35 19.36
C SER A 110 18.45 -42.13 18.42
N GLU A 111 18.75 -41.63 17.21
CA GLU A 111 19.67 -42.25 16.25
C GLU A 111 21.13 -41.96 16.62
N ILE A 112 21.37 -40.75 17.15
CA ILE A 112 22.66 -40.35 17.72
C ILE A 112 22.94 -41.14 19.00
N ALA A 113 21.95 -41.26 19.89
CA ALA A 113 22.05 -42.06 21.12
C ALA A 113 22.19 -43.57 20.84
N ALA A 114 21.66 -44.07 19.72
CA ALA A 114 21.78 -45.46 19.30
C ALA A 114 23.08 -45.77 18.53
N GLY A 115 24.01 -44.81 18.38
CA GLY A 115 25.31 -45.04 17.72
C GLY A 115 25.22 -45.46 16.24
N ARG A 116 24.08 -45.24 15.59
CA ARG A 116 23.81 -45.73 14.22
C ARG A 116 24.26 -44.79 13.11
N ALA A 117 24.78 -43.60 13.45
CA ALA A 117 25.18 -42.58 12.50
C ALA A 117 26.57 -42.80 11.87
N THR A 118 27.35 -43.79 12.34
CA THR A 118 28.77 -43.94 11.96
C THR A 118 29.15 -45.33 11.41
N LEU A 119 28.20 -46.14 10.97
CA LEU A 119 28.50 -47.40 10.27
C LEU A 119 27.76 -47.45 8.93
N MET A 120 28.36 -46.84 7.91
CA MET A 120 27.98 -47.09 6.52
C MET A 120 29.24 -47.08 5.66
N GLU A 121 29.95 -48.21 5.67
CA GLU A 121 30.88 -48.59 4.63
C GLU A 121 30.42 -49.93 4.05
N SER A 122 30.39 -49.98 2.72
CA SER A 122 30.19 -51.15 1.86
C SER A 122 28.98 -52.04 2.16
N ASP A 123 27.89 -51.84 1.40
CA ASP A 123 27.35 -52.94 0.60
C ASP A 123 26.41 -52.38 -0.48
N GLY A 124 26.65 -52.83 -1.71
CA GLY A 124 25.81 -52.53 -2.85
C GLY A 124 24.53 -53.33 -2.76
N ASP A 125 23.40 -52.64 -2.62
CA ASP A 125 22.10 -53.17 -3.01
C ASP A 125 21.27 -52.04 -3.63
N ALA A 126 21.05 -52.19 -4.93
CA ALA A 126 20.02 -51.50 -5.66
C ALA A 126 18.65 -51.92 -5.09
N ASN A 127 17.74 -50.96 -4.93
CA ASN A 127 16.35 -51.14 -4.52
C ASN A 127 16.08 -51.29 -3.01
N GLY A 128 16.27 -50.20 -2.27
CA GLY A 128 15.76 -50.06 -0.91
C GLY A 128 15.40 -48.61 -0.66
N SER A 129 14.12 -48.28 -0.70
CA SER A 129 13.58 -46.94 -0.47
C SER A 129 14.17 -46.29 0.78
N SER A 130 15.10 -45.35 0.60
CA SER A 130 15.47 -44.41 1.67
C SER A 130 14.17 -43.80 2.15
N ALA A 131 13.79 -44.06 3.40
CA ALA A 131 12.59 -43.52 4.02
C ALA A 131 12.70 -41.99 4.01
N ALA A 132 12.26 -41.37 2.92
CA ALA A 132 12.22 -39.94 2.73
C ALA A 132 11.38 -39.39 3.88
N ARG A 133 12.04 -38.72 4.83
CA ARG A 133 11.42 -38.16 6.02
C ARG A 133 10.20 -37.35 5.59
N ARG A 134 9.02 -37.91 5.81
CA ARG A 134 7.75 -37.28 5.43
C ARG A 134 7.55 -36.10 6.37
N VAL A 135 7.63 -34.88 5.84
CA VAL A 135 7.07 -33.69 6.51
C VAL A 135 5.64 -34.05 6.95
N PRO A 136 5.24 -33.81 8.21
CA PRO A 136 3.91 -34.16 8.69
C PRO A 136 2.83 -33.60 7.77
N THR A 137 1.91 -34.44 7.34
CA THR A 137 0.80 -34.07 6.44
C THR A 137 0.02 -32.85 6.95
N MET A 138 -0.09 -32.68 8.28
CA MET A 138 -0.69 -31.50 8.91
C MET A 138 0.01 -30.18 8.57
N ILE A 139 1.34 -30.12 8.59
CA ILE A 139 2.08 -28.87 8.27
C ILE A 139 1.79 -28.44 6.83
N ARG A 140 1.72 -29.42 5.92
CA ARG A 140 1.37 -29.17 4.52
C ARG A 140 -0.07 -28.72 4.35
N ALA A 141 -1.01 -29.32 5.09
CA ALA A 141 -2.41 -28.92 5.06
C ALA A 141 -2.60 -27.49 5.60
N VAL A 142 -1.92 -27.13 6.70
CA VAL A 142 -1.91 -25.76 7.23
C VAL A 142 -1.30 -24.78 6.23
N ALA A 143 -0.14 -25.10 5.64
CA ALA A 143 0.49 -24.27 4.62
C ALA A 143 -0.41 -24.09 3.37
N ALA A 144 -1.15 -25.12 2.98
CA ALA A 144 -2.11 -25.04 1.87
C ALA A 144 -3.28 -24.08 2.18
N LEU A 145 -3.82 -24.10 3.40
CA LEU A 145 -4.87 -23.17 3.84
C LEU A 145 -4.36 -21.73 3.97
N VAL A 146 -3.16 -21.56 4.55
CA VAL A 146 -2.50 -20.25 4.64
C VAL A 146 -2.25 -19.68 3.24
N GLY A 147 -1.81 -20.52 2.29
CA GLY A 147 -1.65 -20.12 0.88
C GLY A 147 -2.97 -19.72 0.22
N ALA A 148 -4.07 -20.43 0.50
CA ALA A 148 -5.41 -20.06 0.01
C ALA A 148 -5.85 -18.69 0.51
N PHE A 149 -5.70 -18.45 1.82
CA PHE A 149 -5.99 -17.16 2.43
C PHE A 149 -5.08 -16.05 1.89
N GLY A 150 -3.79 -16.35 1.68
CA GLY A 150 -2.85 -15.43 1.04
C GLY A 150 -3.27 -15.04 -0.38
N LEU A 151 -3.77 -15.99 -1.18
CA LEU A 151 -4.30 -15.69 -2.52
C LEU A 151 -5.54 -14.79 -2.47
N PHE A 152 -6.44 -15.01 -1.51
CA PHE A 152 -7.60 -14.15 -1.31
C PHE A 152 -7.17 -12.70 -0.98
N GLN A 153 -6.22 -12.52 -0.05
CA GLN A 153 -5.70 -11.20 0.26
C GLN A 153 -4.96 -10.56 -0.93
N LEU A 154 -4.27 -11.36 -1.76
CA LEU A 154 -3.62 -10.88 -2.97
C LEU A 154 -4.62 -10.42 -4.03
N TYR A 155 -5.76 -11.12 -4.15
CA TYR A 155 -6.87 -10.70 -5.00
C TYR A 155 -7.40 -9.33 -4.56
N GLU A 156 -7.73 -9.17 -3.28
CA GLU A 156 -8.19 -7.89 -2.71
C GLU A 156 -7.18 -6.77 -2.93
N ALA A 157 -5.89 -7.02 -2.67
CA ALA A 157 -4.83 -6.05 -2.92
C ALA A 157 -4.78 -5.63 -4.41
N SER A 158 -4.96 -6.60 -5.31
CA SER A 158 -4.96 -6.35 -6.76
C SER A 158 -6.19 -5.58 -7.22
N GLU A 159 -7.35 -5.78 -6.60
CA GLU A 159 -8.60 -5.06 -6.89
C GLU A 159 -8.47 -3.58 -6.54
N HIS A 160 -8.06 -3.26 -5.32
CA HIS A 160 -7.84 -1.86 -4.89
C HIS A 160 -6.68 -1.21 -5.66
N GLY A 161 -5.63 -1.98 -5.99
CA GLY A 161 -4.57 -1.51 -6.87
C GLY A 161 -5.08 -1.19 -8.29
N GLY A 162 -6.01 -1.99 -8.79
CA GLY A 162 -6.72 -1.75 -10.04
C GLY A 162 -7.55 -0.47 -9.99
N GLU A 163 -8.31 -0.24 -8.93
CA GLU A 163 -9.09 0.99 -8.73
C GLU A 163 -8.19 2.24 -8.84
N LEU A 164 -7.02 2.23 -8.18
CA LEU A 164 -6.04 3.32 -8.26
C LEU A 164 -5.61 3.59 -9.70
N VAL A 165 -5.26 2.54 -10.44
CA VAL A 165 -4.75 2.67 -11.82
C VAL A 165 -5.86 3.10 -12.78
N TYR A 166 -7.06 2.53 -12.67
CA TYR A 166 -8.15 2.74 -13.60
C TYR A 166 -8.94 4.03 -13.32
N ALA A 167 -9.18 4.36 -12.06
CA ALA A 167 -9.95 5.55 -11.69
C ALA A 167 -9.08 6.82 -11.58
N TYR A 168 -7.82 6.70 -11.16
CA TYR A 168 -6.98 7.88 -10.84
C TYR A 168 -5.75 8.04 -11.74
N ALA A 169 -5.17 6.96 -12.28
CA ALA A 169 -3.96 7.03 -13.12
C ALA A 169 -4.24 6.95 -14.64
N GLY A 170 -5.50 6.81 -15.06
CA GLY A 170 -5.91 6.85 -16.46
C GLY A 170 -5.79 5.54 -17.25
N GLY A 171 -5.29 4.46 -16.61
CA GLY A 171 -5.26 3.09 -17.13
C GLY A 171 -4.56 2.86 -18.48
N VAL A 172 -4.32 1.58 -18.79
CA VAL A 172 -3.95 1.14 -20.15
C VAL A 172 -5.23 0.70 -20.87
N GLY A 173 -5.90 1.63 -21.55
CA GLY A 173 -6.88 1.31 -22.60
C GLY A 173 -8.27 0.77 -22.19
N THR A 174 -8.58 0.54 -20.91
CA THR A 174 -9.92 0.09 -20.50
C THR A 174 -10.39 0.85 -19.26
N ARG A 175 -11.29 1.83 -19.41
CA ARG A 175 -12.06 2.38 -18.29
C ARG A 175 -12.97 1.28 -17.73
N SER A 176 -13.34 1.34 -16.45
CA SER A 176 -14.27 0.35 -15.86
C SER A 176 -15.65 0.34 -16.55
N GLY A 177 -15.95 1.38 -17.33
CA GLY A 177 -17.23 1.62 -17.96
C GLY A 177 -18.06 2.65 -17.20
N GLU A 178 -17.68 2.97 -15.95
CA GLU A 178 -18.33 3.97 -15.11
C GLU A 178 -17.97 5.39 -15.55
N ALA A 179 -18.98 6.27 -15.59
CA ALA A 179 -18.77 7.68 -15.91
C ALA A 179 -17.92 8.41 -14.85
N GLY A 180 -17.95 7.92 -13.60
CA GLY A 180 -17.18 8.46 -12.48
C GLY A 180 -15.67 8.42 -12.70
N ASP A 181 -15.14 7.43 -13.41
CA ASP A 181 -13.71 7.30 -13.70
C ASP A 181 -13.16 8.52 -14.46
N VAL A 182 -13.95 9.07 -15.38
CA VAL A 182 -13.55 10.25 -16.16
C VAL A 182 -13.46 11.47 -15.27
N ALA A 183 -14.37 11.59 -14.30
CA ALA A 183 -14.34 12.67 -13.33
C ALA A 183 -13.12 12.56 -12.40
N ASN A 184 -12.81 11.36 -11.91
CA ASN A 184 -11.63 11.12 -11.07
C ASN A 184 -10.33 11.35 -11.84
N LEU A 185 -10.24 10.91 -13.09
CA LEU A 185 -9.09 11.15 -13.95
C LEU A 185 -8.90 12.66 -14.24
N LEU A 186 -9.98 13.38 -14.52
CA LEU A 186 -9.92 14.83 -14.71
C LEU A 186 -9.43 15.52 -13.43
N LYS A 187 -9.95 15.11 -12.27
CA LYS A 187 -9.54 15.63 -10.96
C LYS A 187 -8.05 15.38 -10.71
N ALA A 188 -7.56 14.16 -10.94
CA ALA A 188 -6.16 13.80 -10.82
C ALA A 188 -5.27 14.59 -11.79
N GLY A 189 -5.70 14.76 -13.05
CA GLY A 189 -4.98 15.53 -14.06
C GLY A 189 -4.87 17.02 -13.71
N LEU A 190 -5.96 17.65 -13.26
CA LEU A 190 -5.96 19.05 -12.81
C LEU A 190 -5.04 19.22 -11.60
N TYR A 191 -5.10 18.31 -10.63
CA TYR A 191 -4.24 18.33 -9.46
C TYR A 191 -2.76 18.17 -9.82
N HIS A 192 -2.43 17.17 -10.64
CA HIS A 192 -1.05 16.91 -11.01
C HIS A 192 -0.45 18.05 -11.83
N GLN A 193 -1.20 18.59 -12.80
CA GLN A 193 -0.74 19.72 -13.60
C GLN A 193 -0.54 20.98 -12.74
N SER A 194 -1.39 21.25 -11.75
CA SER A 194 -1.19 22.42 -10.88
C SER A 194 0.08 22.30 -10.04
N ARG A 195 0.38 21.09 -9.55
CA ARG A 195 1.63 20.80 -8.83
C ARG A 195 2.85 21.05 -9.70
N LEU A 196 2.84 20.60 -10.96
CA LEU A 196 3.91 20.88 -11.92
C LEU A 196 4.04 22.37 -12.23
N ASP A 197 2.92 23.09 -12.35
CA ASP A 197 2.94 24.54 -12.56
C ASP A 197 3.53 25.27 -11.35
N ARG A 198 3.17 24.88 -10.12
CA ARG A 198 3.73 25.41 -8.87
C ARG A 198 5.24 25.16 -8.77
N GLU A 199 5.69 23.94 -9.06
CA GLU A 199 7.12 23.59 -9.06
C GLU A 199 7.92 24.36 -10.12
N ALA A 200 7.29 24.69 -11.24
CA ALA A 200 7.87 25.54 -12.29
C ALA A 200 7.78 27.05 -11.98
N GLY A 201 7.30 27.45 -10.79
CA GLY A 201 7.13 28.86 -10.40
C GLY A 201 5.97 29.58 -11.09
N ARG A 202 5.05 28.85 -11.73
CA ARG A 202 3.87 29.39 -12.43
C ARG A 202 2.64 29.39 -11.52
N SER A 203 2.74 30.08 -10.38
CA SER A 203 1.70 30.09 -9.33
C SER A 203 0.32 30.47 -9.86
N GLU A 204 0.21 31.48 -10.73
CA GLU A 204 -1.08 31.87 -11.31
C GLU A 204 -1.72 30.77 -12.19
N ALA A 205 -0.91 29.99 -12.91
CA ALA A 205 -1.40 28.86 -13.70
C ALA A 205 -1.88 27.72 -12.79
N SER A 206 -1.13 27.43 -11.72
CA SER A 206 -1.56 26.49 -10.67
C SER A 206 -2.92 26.91 -10.07
N ALA A 207 -3.07 28.18 -9.69
CA ALA A 207 -4.30 28.70 -9.10
C ALA A 207 -5.52 28.54 -10.03
N ARG A 208 -5.36 28.83 -11.32
CA ARG A 208 -6.44 28.64 -12.32
C ARG A 208 -6.89 27.18 -12.42
N LEU A 209 -5.98 26.22 -12.30
CA LEU A 209 -6.32 24.79 -12.32
C LEU A 209 -7.06 24.37 -11.05
N MET A 210 -6.68 24.89 -9.89
CA MET A 210 -7.38 24.65 -8.62
C MET A 210 -8.79 25.27 -8.63
N GLU A 211 -8.93 26.49 -9.16
CA GLU A 211 -10.23 27.14 -9.37
C GLU A 211 -11.12 26.32 -10.31
N GLU A 212 -10.59 25.83 -11.44
CA GLU A 212 -11.35 24.96 -12.36
C GLU A 212 -11.78 23.67 -11.67
N MET A 213 -10.89 23.06 -10.87
CA MET A 213 -11.22 21.85 -10.10
C MET A 213 -12.36 22.11 -9.12
N ALA A 214 -12.31 23.21 -8.34
CA ALA A 214 -13.38 23.59 -7.41
C ALA A 214 -14.70 23.91 -8.12
N ARG A 215 -14.67 24.58 -9.28
CA ARG A 215 -15.86 24.84 -10.09
C ARG A 215 -16.52 23.55 -10.58
N ARG A 216 -15.72 22.54 -10.96
CA ARG A 216 -16.21 21.25 -11.48
C ARG A 216 -16.71 20.32 -10.40
N PHE A 217 -16.14 20.41 -9.19
CA PHE A 217 -16.42 19.53 -8.06
C PHE A 217 -16.82 20.32 -6.80
N PRO A 218 -17.88 21.15 -6.84
CA PRO A 218 -18.22 22.07 -5.76
C PRO A 218 -18.70 21.37 -4.47
N GLY A 219 -19.10 20.10 -4.56
CA GLY A 219 -19.50 19.27 -3.41
C GLY A 219 -18.37 18.47 -2.78
N ASP A 220 -17.16 18.51 -3.35
CA ASP A 220 -16.01 17.76 -2.84
C ASP A 220 -15.23 18.63 -1.85
N VAL A 221 -15.28 18.24 -0.57
CA VAL A 221 -14.62 18.96 0.53
C VAL A 221 -13.11 18.99 0.36
N GLU A 222 -12.50 17.91 -0.14
CA GLU A 222 -11.04 17.84 -0.32
C GLU A 222 -10.58 18.77 -1.45
N VAL A 223 -11.35 18.86 -2.53
CA VAL A 223 -11.14 19.84 -3.59
C VAL A 223 -11.34 21.27 -3.05
N SER A 224 -12.35 21.51 -2.23
CA SER A 224 -12.61 22.83 -1.64
C SER A 224 -11.45 23.30 -0.76
N LEU A 225 -10.91 22.41 0.08
CA LEU A 225 -9.74 22.72 0.91
C LEU A 225 -8.46 22.91 0.08
N LEU A 226 -8.30 22.23 -1.05
CA LEU A 226 -7.20 22.49 -1.98
C LEU A 226 -7.30 23.84 -2.67
N ALA A 227 -8.51 24.29 -2.99
CA ALA A 227 -8.73 25.64 -3.51
C ALA A 227 -8.38 26.71 -2.47
N VAL A 228 -8.75 26.51 -1.20
CA VAL A 228 -8.31 27.37 -0.08
C VAL A 228 -6.78 27.39 0.02
N GLU A 229 -6.13 26.23 0.00
CA GLU A 229 -4.67 26.13 0.06
C GLU A 229 -4.02 26.89 -1.12
N SER A 230 -4.61 26.83 -2.31
CA SER A 230 -4.14 27.58 -3.48
C SER A 230 -4.30 29.09 -3.33
N LEU A 231 -5.34 29.58 -2.65
CA LEU A 231 -5.46 31.00 -2.32
C LEU A 231 -4.28 31.48 -1.45
N LEU A 232 -3.84 30.66 -0.49
CA LEU A 232 -2.70 30.97 0.35
C LEU A 232 -1.36 30.85 -0.40
N VAL A 233 -1.15 29.72 -1.07
CA VAL A 233 0.17 29.35 -1.61
C VAL A 233 0.43 29.94 -2.99
N ASP A 234 -0.60 30.01 -3.83
CA ASP A 234 -0.47 30.40 -5.23
C ASP A 234 -0.92 31.85 -5.50
N ARG A 235 -1.92 32.36 -4.76
CA ARG A 235 -2.46 33.72 -4.92
C ARG A 235 -1.97 34.72 -3.87
N ASP A 236 -1.42 34.24 -2.75
CA ASP A 236 -1.03 35.07 -1.60
C ASP A 236 -2.20 35.94 -1.09
N ASP A 237 -3.41 35.36 -1.04
CA ASP A 237 -4.64 36.03 -0.63
C ASP A 237 -5.26 35.37 0.61
N PRO A 238 -4.74 35.69 1.81
CA PRO A 238 -5.24 35.11 3.06
C PRO A 238 -6.67 35.54 3.40
N ALA A 239 -7.10 36.71 2.95
CA ALA A 239 -8.47 37.19 3.17
C ALA A 239 -9.48 36.35 2.38
N ALA A 240 -9.19 36.08 1.11
CA ALA A 240 -10.00 35.18 0.30
C ALA A 240 -9.98 33.75 0.85
N ALA A 241 -8.83 33.27 1.34
CA ALA A 241 -8.72 31.95 1.94
C ALA A 241 -9.61 31.79 3.20
N LEU A 242 -9.61 32.78 4.10
CA LEU A 242 -10.50 32.80 5.28
C LEU A 242 -11.97 32.82 4.87
N SER A 243 -12.34 33.68 3.91
CA SER A 243 -13.71 33.74 3.41
C SER A 243 -14.15 32.44 2.75
N ALA A 244 -13.26 31.77 2.01
CA ALA A 244 -13.54 30.49 1.39
C ALA A 244 -13.71 29.38 2.44
N LEU A 245 -12.88 29.37 3.50
CA LEU A 245 -12.99 28.44 4.62
C LEU A 245 -14.32 28.55 5.37
N ASP A 246 -14.86 29.77 5.53
CA ASP A 246 -16.17 29.98 6.16
C ASP A 246 -17.32 29.33 5.35
N GLY A 247 -17.11 29.11 4.05
CA GLY A 247 -18.08 28.47 3.16
C GLY A 247 -17.96 26.94 3.05
N VAL A 248 -16.93 26.32 3.62
CA VAL A 248 -16.71 24.86 3.50
C VAL A 248 -17.52 24.12 4.57
N THR A 249 -18.48 23.30 4.14
CA THR A 249 -19.23 22.41 5.04
C THR A 249 -18.43 21.14 5.32
N ILE A 250 -17.98 20.97 6.56
CA ILE A 250 -17.22 19.79 7.00
C ILE A 250 -18.07 19.02 8.02
N SER A 251 -18.21 17.71 7.82
CA SER A 251 -18.87 16.85 8.79
C SER A 251 -18.07 16.80 10.10
N GLU A 252 -18.73 16.95 11.25
CA GLU A 252 -18.08 16.84 12.56
C GLU A 252 -17.42 15.47 12.79
N ALA A 253 -17.90 14.43 12.10
CA ALA A 253 -17.30 13.10 12.15
C ALA A 253 -15.98 13.00 11.38
N ASP A 254 -15.69 13.93 10.47
CA ASP A 254 -14.46 13.93 9.67
C ASP A 254 -13.36 14.76 10.36
N ALA A 255 -12.80 14.18 11.42
CA ALA A 255 -11.72 14.80 12.18
C ALA A 255 -10.49 15.14 11.30
N ARG A 256 -10.26 14.41 10.21
CA ARG A 256 -9.15 14.68 9.28
C ARG A 256 -9.39 15.99 8.52
N MET A 257 -10.54 16.13 7.89
CA MET A 257 -10.90 17.36 7.17
C MET A 257 -11.05 18.54 8.12
N GLY A 258 -11.63 18.33 9.30
CA GLY A 258 -11.74 19.35 10.33
C GLY A 258 -10.37 19.88 10.79
N ALA A 259 -9.41 18.99 11.05
CA ALA A 259 -8.06 19.39 11.42
C ALA A 259 -7.33 20.10 10.27
N ARG A 260 -7.48 19.62 9.02
CA ARG A 260 -6.86 20.26 7.84
C ARG A 260 -7.40 21.68 7.62
N ALA A 261 -8.71 21.86 7.67
CA ALA A 261 -9.34 23.18 7.52
C ALA A 261 -8.92 24.15 8.63
N GLY A 262 -8.82 23.65 9.87
CA GLY A 262 -8.30 24.41 10.98
C GLY A 262 -6.85 24.88 10.75
N LEU A 263 -5.97 23.98 10.33
CA LEU A 263 -4.57 24.34 10.04
C LEU A 263 -4.47 25.36 8.89
N LEU A 264 -5.28 25.23 7.84
CA LEU A 264 -5.36 26.25 6.78
C LEU A 264 -5.85 27.59 7.32
N ARG A 265 -6.77 27.60 8.29
CA ARG A 265 -7.20 28.83 8.96
C ARG A 265 -6.07 29.46 9.79
N VAL A 266 -5.30 28.66 10.52
CA VAL A 266 -4.10 29.13 11.24
C VAL A 266 -3.12 29.77 10.25
N ASP A 267 -2.80 29.10 9.15
CA ASP A 267 -1.86 29.62 8.15
C ASP A 267 -2.40 30.91 7.49
N ALA A 268 -3.70 31.01 7.24
CA ALA A 268 -4.33 32.22 6.71
C ALA A 268 -4.30 33.39 7.70
N LEU A 269 -4.52 33.14 9.00
CA LEU A 269 -4.43 34.15 10.06
C LEU A 269 -3.00 34.64 10.25
N GLU A 270 -2.01 33.75 10.20
CA GLU A 270 -0.60 34.17 10.24
C GLU A 270 -0.22 35.00 9.02
N ALA A 271 -0.64 34.58 7.82
CA ALA A 271 -0.37 35.31 6.58
C ALA A 271 -1.06 36.68 6.53
N SER A 272 -2.19 36.87 7.22
CA SER A 272 -2.86 38.17 7.37
C SER A 272 -2.28 39.04 8.49
N GLY A 273 -1.32 38.53 9.27
CA GLY A 273 -0.70 39.22 10.40
C GLY A 273 -1.45 39.10 11.72
N ASP A 274 -2.52 38.30 11.79
CA ASP A 274 -3.29 38.03 13.01
C ASP A 274 -2.67 36.89 13.84
N ALA A 275 -1.53 37.18 14.46
CA ALA A 275 -0.80 36.22 15.28
C ALA A 275 -1.58 35.76 16.53
N GLU A 276 -2.47 36.60 17.08
CA GLU A 276 -3.28 36.24 18.24
C GLU A 276 -4.41 35.29 17.83
N GLY A 277 -5.12 35.60 16.74
CA GLY A 277 -6.13 34.71 16.17
C GLY A 277 -5.55 33.36 15.75
N ALA A 278 -4.37 33.34 15.13
CA ALA A 278 -3.69 32.12 14.73
C ALA A 278 -3.39 31.20 15.93
N ARG A 279 -2.86 31.77 17.03
CA ARG A 279 -2.58 31.00 18.26
C ARG A 279 -3.86 30.47 18.89
N ALA A 280 -4.89 31.31 19.01
CA ALA A 280 -6.17 30.91 19.58
C ALA A 280 -6.86 29.80 18.75
N GLU A 281 -6.71 29.82 17.43
CA GLU A 281 -7.20 28.73 16.58
C GLU A 281 -6.37 27.45 16.76
N LEU A 282 -5.05 27.57 16.82
CA LEU A 282 -4.19 26.40 17.00
C LEU A 282 -4.41 25.71 18.35
N GLU A 283 -4.63 26.48 19.43
CA GLU A 283 -5.00 25.95 20.75
C GLU A 283 -6.34 25.20 20.69
N ARG A 284 -7.36 25.79 20.06
CA ARG A 284 -8.67 25.13 19.84
C ARG A 284 -8.53 23.82 19.06
N LEU A 285 -7.64 23.77 18.06
CA LEU A 285 -7.37 22.55 17.31
C LEU A 285 -6.66 21.50 18.15
N ALA A 286 -5.72 21.90 19.01
CA ALA A 286 -5.02 20.98 19.90
C ALA A 286 -5.97 20.35 20.92
N GLU A 287 -6.94 21.11 21.43
CA GLU A 287 -7.99 20.60 22.33
C GLU A 287 -8.94 19.65 21.61
N ARG A 288 -9.37 20.00 20.39
CA ARG A 288 -10.36 19.22 19.63
C ARG A 288 -9.75 17.96 19.00
N TYR A 289 -8.49 18.01 18.58
CA TYR A 289 -7.81 16.92 17.88
C TYR A 289 -6.45 16.58 18.53
N PRO A 290 -6.42 16.16 19.81
CA PRO A 290 -5.19 15.99 20.58
C PRO A 290 -4.22 14.95 19.98
N ASP A 291 -4.76 13.92 19.33
CA ASP A 291 -3.95 12.85 18.74
C ASP A 291 -3.44 13.19 17.32
N ASN A 292 -3.92 14.28 16.72
CA ASN A 292 -3.55 14.64 15.35
C ASN A 292 -2.08 15.09 15.28
N GLY A 293 -1.27 14.30 14.57
CA GLY A 293 0.17 14.55 14.46
C GLY A 293 0.53 15.86 13.75
N ALA A 294 -0.31 16.36 12.82
CA ALA A 294 -0.05 17.63 12.14
C ALA A 294 -0.27 18.82 13.07
N VAL A 295 -1.36 18.78 13.86
CA VAL A 295 -1.66 19.80 14.87
C VAL A 295 -0.57 19.84 15.95
N ARG A 296 -0.15 18.68 16.47
CA ARG A 296 0.96 18.60 17.46
C ARG A 296 2.26 19.18 16.94
N ARG A 297 2.67 18.81 15.71
CA ARG A 297 3.87 19.38 15.08
C ARG A 297 3.79 20.89 14.90
N ARG A 298 2.60 21.45 14.73
CA ARG A 298 2.41 22.89 14.57
C ARG A 298 2.48 23.63 15.90
N MET A 299 2.00 23.03 16.99
CA MET A 299 2.15 23.53 18.37
C MET A 299 3.60 23.59 18.86
N GLU A 300 4.46 22.72 18.33
CA GLU A 300 5.88 22.63 18.70
C GLU A 300 6.78 23.67 18.00
N ARG A 301 6.25 24.42 17.02
CA ARG A 301 6.98 25.46 16.27
C ARG A 301 6.86 26.82 16.94
#